data_AF-A0A2P6PQ76-F1
#
_entry.id   AF-A0A2P6PQ76-F1
#
_cell.length_a   1.000
_cell.length_b   1.000
_cell.length_c   1.000
_cell.angle_alpha   90.00
_cell.angle_beta   90.00
_cell.angle_gamma   90.00
#
_symmetry.space_group_name_H-M   'P 1'
#
loop_
_entity.id
_entity.type
_entity.pdbx_description
1 polymer ?
#
loop_
_entity_poly.entity_id
_entity_poly.type
_entity_poly.pdbx_seq_one_letter_code
_entity_poly.pdbx_strand_id
1 'polypeptide(L)'
;MALFIGKVVLLMLVLSLTVMTISGEDIGRKTRHIKILNDLDGNFPLTVHCKSADDDIGEKTLRHGAVYEFSFQPKVIPRTTLFFCSFQWNSILHHFNVYYEGVDCSECWYTVKNDGKNLCRYDFAVGQYDLCYVWND
;
A
#
# COMPACT_ATOMS: atom_id res chain seq x y z
N MET A 1 -2.20 20.90 49.60
CA MET A 1 -1.91 19.61 48.91
C MET A 1 -2.70 19.45 47.61
N ALA A 2 -4.00 19.75 47.56
CA ALA A 2 -4.83 19.64 46.34
C ALA A 2 -4.35 20.46 45.12
N LEU A 3 -3.83 21.68 45.34
CA LEU A 3 -3.28 22.54 44.27
C LEU A 3 -2.04 21.96 43.57
N PHE A 4 -1.25 21.14 44.28
CA PHE A 4 -0.07 20.48 43.74
C PHE A 4 -0.48 19.27 42.89
N ILE A 5 -1.47 18.51 43.38
CA ILE A 5 -2.04 17.36 42.68
C ILE A 5 -2.66 17.78 41.35
N GLY A 6 -3.42 18.88 41.32
CA GLY A 6 -4.03 19.37 40.08
C GLY A 6 -3.01 19.74 38.99
N LYS A 7 -1.88 20.37 39.36
CA LYS A 7 -0.80 20.70 38.43
C LYS A 7 -0.08 19.46 37.91
N VAL A 8 0.14 18.46 38.77
CA VAL A 8 0.73 17.18 38.37
C VAL A 8 -0.21 16.42 37.43
N VAL A 9 -1.51 16.36 37.72
CA VAL A 9 -2.50 15.73 36.84
C VAL A 9 -2.56 16.43 35.48
N LEU A 10 -2.56 17.78 35.46
CA LEU A 10 -2.52 18.55 34.22
C LEU A 10 -1.24 18.31 33.42
N LEU A 11 -0.07 18.27 34.08
CA LEU A 11 1.21 17.96 33.44
C LEU A 11 1.22 16.55 32.83
N MET A 12 0.67 15.56 33.53
CA MET A 12 0.56 14.18 33.05
C MET A 12 -0.42 14.07 31.86
N LEU A 13 -1.54 14.80 31.89
CA LEU A 13 -2.47 14.89 30.76
C LEU A 13 -1.78 15.51 29.54
N VAL A 14 -1.11 16.65 29.70
CA VAL A 14 -0.37 17.33 28.60
C VAL A 14 0.73 16.43 28.05
N LEU A 15 1.49 15.74 28.92
CA LEU A 15 2.52 14.79 28.49
C LEU A 15 1.90 13.64 27.68
N SER A 16 0.79 13.04 28.15
CA SER A 16 0.11 11.96 27.42
C SER A 16 -0.42 12.38 26.05
N LEU A 17 -0.95 13.60 25.93
CA LEU A 17 -1.38 14.20 24.66
C LEU A 17 -0.20 14.37 23.68
N THR A 18 0.98 14.75 24.17
CA THR A 18 2.18 14.85 23.32
C THR A 18 2.70 13.48 22.87
N VAL A 19 2.60 12.43 23.69
CA VAL A 19 3.02 11.07 23.28
C VAL A 19 2.21 10.57 22.08
N MET A 20 0.91 10.87 22.01
CA MET A 20 0.08 10.50 20.85
C MET A 20 0.53 11.17 19.53
N THR A 21 1.23 12.31 19.61
CA THR A 21 1.68 13.04 18.41
C THR A 21 3.06 12.60 17.88
N ILE A 22 3.85 11.86 18.67
CA ILE A 22 5.27 11.61 18.37
C ILE A 22 5.54 10.16 17.94
N SER A 23 4.67 9.21 18.30
CA SER A 23 4.82 7.81 17.91
C SER A 23 3.55 7.29 17.26
N GLY A 24 3.43 7.48 15.94
CA GLY A 24 2.56 6.68 15.09
C GLY A 24 3.08 5.25 14.93
N GLU A 25 3.50 4.61 16.04
CA GLU A 25 3.82 3.18 16.02
C GLU A 25 2.50 2.42 16.13
N ASP A 26 2.07 1.85 15.00
CA ASP A 26 0.89 0.98 14.90
C ASP A 26 1.13 -0.34 15.63
N ILE A 27 0.97 -0.32 16.95
CA ILE A 27 1.08 -1.51 17.79
C ILE A 27 -0.03 -2.49 17.39
N GLY A 28 0.35 -3.60 16.75
CA GLY A 28 -0.49 -4.79 16.58
C GLY A 28 -0.99 -5.11 15.17
N ARG A 29 -0.63 -4.34 14.13
CA ARG A 29 -0.96 -4.70 12.74
C ARG A 29 0.21 -5.38 12.03
N LYS A 30 -0.12 -6.45 11.29
CA LYS A 30 0.85 -7.16 10.46
C LYS A 30 1.26 -6.29 9.28
N THR A 31 2.55 -6.28 8.99
CA THR A 31 3.09 -5.67 7.75
C THR A 31 2.40 -6.27 6.53
N ARG A 32 2.22 -5.43 5.52
CA ARG A 32 1.69 -5.76 4.20
C ARG A 32 2.81 -5.61 3.19
N HIS A 33 2.89 -6.55 2.26
CA HIS A 33 3.89 -6.56 1.20
C HIS A 33 3.18 -6.51 -0.16
N ILE A 34 3.50 -5.50 -0.94
CA ILE A 34 2.99 -5.35 -2.31
C ILE A 34 4.13 -5.63 -3.26
N LYS A 35 3.89 -6.50 -4.24
CA LYS A 35 4.80 -6.76 -5.36
C LYS A 35 4.04 -6.61 -6.66
N ILE A 36 4.65 -5.93 -7.63
CA ILE A 36 4.09 -5.71 -8.96
C ILE A 36 5.15 -6.16 -9.96
N LEU A 37 4.82 -7.21 -10.71
CA LEU A 37 5.64 -7.74 -11.79
C LEU A 37 5.21 -7.12 -13.12
N ASN A 38 6.18 -6.68 -13.92
CA ASN A 38 5.95 -6.37 -15.32
C ASN A 38 6.05 -7.65 -16.16
N ASP A 39 4.90 -8.17 -16.59
CA ASP A 39 4.78 -9.34 -17.47
C ASP A 39 4.12 -8.96 -18.81
N LEU A 40 4.27 -7.70 -19.23
CA LEU A 40 3.80 -7.23 -20.54
C LEU A 40 4.60 -7.89 -21.66
N ASP A 41 3.91 -8.39 -22.68
CA ASP A 41 4.52 -8.94 -23.89
C ASP A 41 5.29 -7.86 -24.67
N GLY A 42 6.19 -8.28 -25.56
CA GLY A 42 6.92 -7.36 -26.44
C GLY A 42 7.99 -6.52 -25.72
N ASN A 43 8.32 -6.85 -24.47
CA ASN A 43 9.30 -6.14 -23.63
C ASN A 43 8.95 -4.67 -23.39
N PHE A 44 7.66 -4.32 -23.33
CA PHE A 44 7.26 -2.95 -23.05
C PHE A 44 7.71 -2.52 -21.64
N PRO A 45 8.33 -1.33 -21.50
CA PRO A 45 8.61 -0.78 -20.18
C PRO A 45 7.30 -0.37 -19.51
N LEU A 46 7.15 -0.77 -18.24
CA LEU A 46 6.01 -0.43 -17.41
C LEU A 46 6.44 0.61 -16.36
N THR A 47 5.91 1.81 -16.41
CA THR A 47 6.09 2.80 -15.34
C THR A 47 5.02 2.61 -14.28
N VAL A 48 5.43 2.40 -13.04
CA VAL A 48 4.55 2.23 -11.87
C VAL A 48 4.81 3.35 -10.88
N HIS A 49 3.75 4.01 -10.41
CA HIS A 49 3.82 4.98 -9.31
C HIS A 49 2.76 4.64 -8.28
N CYS A 50 3.17 4.29 -7.08
CA CYS A 50 2.25 3.99 -5.97
C CYS A 50 2.28 5.08 -4.90
N LYS A 51 1.12 5.40 -4.32
CA LYS A 51 1.00 6.30 -3.17
C LYS A 51 -0.24 6.00 -2.33
N SER A 52 -0.26 6.54 -1.12
CA SER A 52 -1.42 6.64 -0.24
C SER A 52 -1.86 8.10 -0.13
N ALA A 53 -2.78 8.39 0.80
CA ALA A 53 -3.11 9.77 1.14
C ALA A 53 -1.96 10.50 1.87
N ASP A 54 -1.12 9.76 2.59
CA ASP A 54 -0.09 10.30 3.48
C ASP A 54 1.34 10.08 2.96
N ASP A 55 1.55 9.05 2.13
CA ASP A 55 2.87 8.58 1.72
C ASP A 55 2.95 8.47 0.19
N ASP A 56 4.01 9.01 -0.39
CA ASP A 56 4.37 8.74 -1.77
C ASP A 56 5.49 7.70 -1.81
N ILE A 57 5.21 6.51 -2.37
CA ILE A 57 6.22 5.45 -2.50
C ILE A 57 7.17 5.76 -3.67
N GLY A 58 6.70 6.55 -4.64
CA GLY A 58 7.46 7.02 -5.78
C GLY A 58 7.21 6.23 -7.07
N GLU A 59 7.84 6.71 -8.13
CA GLU A 59 7.72 6.18 -9.49
C GLU A 59 8.94 5.35 -9.88
N LYS A 60 8.72 4.27 -10.64
CA LYS A 60 9.80 3.48 -11.25
C LYS A 60 9.34 2.88 -12.57
N THR A 61 10.22 2.95 -13.58
CA THR A 61 10.05 2.21 -14.84
C THR A 61 10.70 0.84 -14.75
N LEU A 62 9.89 -0.20 -14.94
CA LEU A 62 10.26 -1.61 -14.91
C LEU A 62 10.46 -2.13 -16.33
N ARG A 63 11.57 -2.81 -16.57
CA ARG A 63 11.73 -3.67 -17.75
C ARG A 63 10.87 -4.93 -17.60
N HIS A 64 10.61 -5.64 -18.68
CA HIS A 64 9.94 -6.94 -18.62
C HIS A 64 10.66 -7.89 -17.63
N GLY A 65 9.89 -8.60 -16.81
CA GLY A 65 10.37 -9.47 -15.75
C GLY A 65 10.85 -8.76 -14.48
N ALA A 66 10.91 -7.42 -14.46
CA ALA A 66 11.32 -6.67 -13.27
C ALA A 66 10.14 -6.42 -12.31
N VAL A 67 10.47 -6.23 -11.03
CA VAL A 67 9.50 -6.08 -9.93
C VAL A 67 9.61 -4.69 -9.29
N TYR A 68 8.46 -4.10 -9.01
CA TYR A 68 8.29 -2.99 -8.07
C TYR A 68 7.72 -3.55 -6.76
N GLU A 69 8.32 -3.21 -5.63
CA GLU A 69 7.88 -3.73 -4.33
C GLU A 69 8.02 -2.69 -3.23
N PHE A 70 7.09 -2.75 -2.28
CA PHE A 70 7.14 -1.96 -1.05
C PHE A 70 6.35 -2.66 0.05
N SER A 71 6.56 -2.21 1.28
CA SER A 71 5.83 -2.73 2.44
C SER A 71 5.44 -1.61 3.39
N PHE A 72 4.33 -1.79 4.09
CA PHE A 72 3.81 -0.83 5.04
C PHE A 72 3.01 -1.53 6.15
N GLN A 73 2.77 -0.82 7.24
CA GLN A 73 1.83 -1.23 8.29
C GLN A 73 0.57 -0.36 8.17
N PRO A 74 -0.64 -0.96 8.06
CA PRO A 74 -1.86 -0.18 7.98
C PRO A 74 -2.19 0.51 9.31
N LYS A 75 -2.72 1.74 9.24
CA LYS A 75 -3.18 2.55 10.38
C LYS A 75 -4.17 1.81 11.26
N VAL A 76 -3.95 1.73 12.57
CA VAL A 76 -4.83 1.01 13.51
C VAL A 76 -6.12 1.81 13.76
N ILE A 77 -6.05 3.13 13.93
CA ILE A 77 -7.21 4.03 14.11
C ILE A 77 -6.95 5.40 13.47
N PRO A 78 -7.81 5.89 12.56
CA PRO A 78 -8.90 5.16 11.92
C PRO A 78 -8.34 4.13 10.91
N ARG A 79 -9.08 3.04 10.67
CA ARG A 79 -8.70 1.99 9.71
C ARG A 79 -9.03 2.43 8.29
N THR A 80 -8.19 3.26 7.71
CA THR A 80 -8.45 3.92 6.41
C THR A 80 -7.28 3.84 5.45
N THR A 81 -6.30 2.96 5.69
CA THR A 81 -5.14 2.84 4.80
C THR A 81 -5.57 2.35 3.42
N LEU A 82 -5.18 3.12 2.40
CA LEU A 82 -5.40 2.85 0.98
C LEU A 82 -4.11 3.14 0.23
N PHE A 83 -3.66 2.19 -0.59
CA PHE A 83 -2.60 2.42 -1.57
C PHE A 83 -3.18 2.21 -2.97
N PHE A 84 -2.97 3.20 -3.82
CA PHE A 84 -3.33 3.17 -5.22
C PHE A 84 -2.09 3.39 -6.06
N CYS A 85 -2.03 2.73 -7.21
CA CYS A 85 -0.93 2.82 -8.14
C CYS A 85 -1.43 3.21 -9.52
N SER A 86 -0.63 3.99 -10.23
CA SER A 86 -0.74 4.13 -11.67
C SER A 86 0.20 3.15 -12.37
N PHE A 87 -0.21 2.73 -13.56
CA PHE A 87 0.48 1.79 -14.43
C PHE A 87 0.46 2.38 -15.83
N GLN A 88 1.62 2.72 -16.37
CA GLN A 88 1.74 3.36 -17.67
C GLN A 88 2.64 2.57 -18.61
N TRP A 89 2.12 2.22 -19.78
CA TRP A 89 2.88 1.66 -20.90
C TRP A 89 2.25 2.13 -22.21
N ASN A 90 3.04 2.24 -23.29
CA ASN A 90 2.57 2.73 -24.59
C ASN A 90 1.73 4.03 -24.52
N SER A 91 2.08 4.93 -23.59
CA SER A 91 1.37 6.19 -23.35
C SER A 91 -0.09 6.03 -22.88
N ILE A 92 -0.51 4.83 -22.50
CA ILE A 92 -1.80 4.57 -21.86
C ILE A 92 -1.57 4.47 -20.36
N LEU A 93 -2.39 5.19 -19.60
CA LEU A 93 -2.34 5.24 -18.14
C LEU A 93 -3.53 4.48 -17.56
N HIS A 94 -3.23 3.58 -16.62
CA HIS A 94 -4.22 2.82 -15.87
C HIS A 94 -4.05 3.04 -14.37
N HIS A 95 -5.12 2.87 -13.61
CA HIS A 95 -5.12 3.03 -12.16
C HIS A 95 -5.68 1.79 -11.47
N PHE A 96 -5.15 1.46 -10.29
CA PHE A 96 -5.68 0.39 -9.46
C PHE A 96 -5.40 0.61 -7.97
N ASN A 97 -6.36 0.21 -7.12
CA ASN A 97 -6.18 0.19 -5.67
C ASN A 97 -5.53 -1.14 -5.26
N VAL A 98 -4.20 -1.15 -5.17
CA VAL A 98 -3.42 -2.35 -4.81
C VAL A 98 -3.60 -2.78 -3.35
N TYR A 99 -4.11 -1.88 -2.51
CA TYR A 99 -4.50 -2.19 -1.14
C TYR A 99 -5.58 -1.24 -0.65
N TYR A 100 -6.55 -1.76 0.10
CA TYR A 100 -7.49 -0.97 0.90
C TYR A 100 -7.81 -1.73 2.18
N GLU A 101 -8.22 -1.01 3.22
CA GLU A 101 -8.64 -1.63 4.47
C GLU A 101 -9.74 -2.67 4.25
N GLY A 102 -9.53 -3.90 4.76
CA GLY A 102 -10.48 -5.00 4.62
C GLY A 102 -10.14 -5.98 3.49
N VAL A 103 -9.19 -5.67 2.61
CA VAL A 103 -8.64 -6.69 1.70
C VAL A 103 -7.87 -7.74 2.50
N ASP A 104 -8.25 -9.01 2.37
CA ASP A 104 -7.51 -10.10 2.99
C ASP A 104 -6.27 -10.42 2.15
N CYS A 105 -5.21 -9.70 2.45
CA CYS A 105 -3.94 -9.84 1.75
C CYS A 105 -2.80 -9.36 2.64
N SER A 106 -1.91 -10.27 3.04
CA SER A 106 -0.63 -9.92 3.69
C SER A 106 0.51 -9.84 2.68
N GLU A 107 0.48 -10.72 1.68
CA GLU A 107 1.38 -10.76 0.52
C GLU A 107 0.53 -10.57 -0.75
N CYS A 108 0.60 -9.40 -1.36
CA CYS A 108 -0.17 -9.09 -2.57
C CYS A 108 0.78 -9.03 -3.75
N TRP A 109 0.85 -10.12 -4.50
CA TRP A 109 1.67 -10.18 -5.70
C TRP A 109 0.77 -9.96 -6.89
N TYR A 110 1.01 -8.88 -7.62
CA TYR A 110 0.29 -8.51 -8.82
C TYR A 110 1.18 -8.69 -10.05
N THR A 111 0.55 -8.96 -11.18
CA THR A 111 1.20 -8.94 -12.49
C THR A 111 0.30 -8.20 -13.49
N VAL A 112 0.92 -7.41 -14.36
CA VAL A 112 0.26 -6.89 -15.55
C VAL A 112 0.47 -7.93 -16.66
N LYS A 113 -0.54 -8.76 -16.93
CA LYS A 113 -0.42 -9.87 -17.90
C LYS A 113 -0.28 -9.35 -19.33
N ASN A 114 0.28 -10.22 -20.18
CA ASN A 114 0.53 -10.12 -21.63
C ASN A 114 -0.27 -9.09 -22.45
N ASP A 115 -1.60 -9.01 -22.29
CA ASP A 115 -2.44 -8.12 -23.10
C ASP A 115 -2.70 -6.73 -22.47
N GLY A 116 -2.23 -6.50 -21.24
CA GLY A 116 -2.42 -5.27 -20.48
C GLY A 116 -3.87 -4.98 -20.09
N LYS A 117 -4.81 -5.90 -20.32
CA LYS A 117 -6.24 -5.62 -20.10
C LYS A 117 -6.64 -5.66 -18.64
N ASN A 118 -5.96 -6.48 -17.84
CA ASN A 118 -6.28 -6.69 -16.45
C ASN A 118 -5.01 -6.74 -15.59
N LEU A 119 -5.16 -6.37 -14.33
CA LEU A 119 -4.18 -6.63 -13.29
C LEU A 119 -4.57 -7.94 -12.59
N CYS A 120 -3.67 -8.92 -12.55
CA CYS A 120 -3.94 -10.20 -11.90
C CYS A 120 -3.14 -10.35 -10.62
N ARG A 121 -3.80 -10.76 -9.54
CA ARG A 121 -3.17 -11.09 -8.26
C ARG A 121 -2.90 -12.59 -8.18
N TYR A 122 -1.76 -12.94 -7.59
CA TYR A 122 -1.39 -14.32 -7.31
C TYR A 122 -2.34 -14.92 -6.28
N ASP A 123 -2.88 -16.09 -6.62
CA ASP A 123 -3.67 -16.91 -5.72
C ASP A 123 -2.81 -18.06 -5.20
N PHE A 124 -2.51 -18.00 -3.90
CA PHE A 124 -1.68 -18.97 -3.21
C PHE A 124 -2.35 -20.34 -3.07
N ALA A 125 -3.68 -20.44 -3.20
CA ALA A 125 -4.38 -21.72 -3.15
C ALA A 125 -4.17 -22.53 -4.44
N VAL A 126 -4.14 -21.87 -5.59
CA VAL A 126 -3.94 -22.51 -6.91
C VAL A 126 -2.51 -22.41 -7.44
N GLY A 127 -1.70 -21.51 -6.88
CA GLY A 127 -0.30 -21.31 -7.26
C GLY A 127 -0.12 -20.55 -8.58
N GLN A 128 -1.05 -19.66 -8.94
CA GLN A 128 -1.05 -18.94 -10.22
C GLN A 128 -1.64 -17.52 -10.08
N TYR A 129 -1.35 -16.65 -11.04
CA TYR A 129 -1.99 -15.33 -11.18
C TYR A 129 -3.38 -15.46 -11.81
N ASP A 130 -4.37 -15.88 -11.03
CA ASP A 130 -5.72 -16.17 -11.53
C ASP A 130 -6.81 -15.19 -11.04
N LEU A 131 -6.52 -14.40 -9.99
CA LEU A 131 -7.44 -13.39 -9.49
C LEU A 131 -7.28 -12.08 -10.27
N CYS A 132 -7.94 -11.96 -11.43
CA CYS A 132 -7.81 -10.82 -12.32
C CYS A 132 -8.89 -9.74 -12.08
N TYR A 133 -8.45 -8.49 -12.11
CA TYR A 133 -9.27 -7.31 -11.89
C TYR A 133 -9.16 -6.36 -13.08
N VAL A 134 -10.28 -5.72 -13.39
CA VAL A 134 -10.32 -4.62 -14.36
C VAL A 134 -9.70 -3.39 -13.71
N TRP A 135 -9.07 -2.54 -14.52
CA TRP A 135 -8.57 -1.24 -14.10
C TRP A 135 -9.68 -0.36 -13.53
N ASN A 136 -9.32 0.56 -12.64
CA ASN A 136 -10.22 1.61 -12.18
C ASN A 136 -10.41 2.64 -13.31
N ASP A 137 -11.65 3.10 -13.51
CA ASP A 137 -12.01 4.22 -14.40
C ASP A 137 -11.50 5.57 -13.88
#